data_AF-A0A9Y3VFZ9-F1
#
_entry.id   AF-A0A9Y3VFZ9-F1
#
_cell.length_a   1.000
_cell.length_b   1.000
_cell.length_c   1.000
_cell.angle_alpha   90.00
_cell.angle_beta   90.00
_cell.angle_gamma   90.00
#
_symmetry.space_group_name_H-M   'P 1'
#
loop_
_entity.id
_entity.type
_entity.pdbx_description
1 polymer ?
#
loop_
_entity_poly.entity_id
_entity_poly.type
_entity_poly.pdbx_seq_one_letter_code
_entity_poly.pdbx_strand_id
1 'polypeptide(L)'
;MQFTQLYRKYNTFYACICLLIYLSSLSRYGRKPVLFAALALQTVFTFAQVFSGSWIMFLIILFINGLGQMSNFVAALVLGSEVLTGKVRVLYSSLGTCLGFAIGYMILPLLAYFLRDWKSLSLALSLPCVAYVPFWWLMPESPRWLLSRGRVEEAEAIIRTAAKWNKVQAPRIIFEDCGTEKMQTHSKEHYNVFDLLRQSSIRATTLILCFVLFTMIVGYYSLSFNTAQLHENPYISCFISAVVEIPAYISSWMALLYLPRRLSVILTLVFGAVPLYLIQLVPDGKIS
;
A
#
# COMPACT_ATOMS: atom_id res chain seq x y z
N MET A 1 -10.78 -27.42 0.95
CA MET A 1 -11.19 -26.50 -0.14
C MET A 1 -12.17 -25.40 0.28
N GLN A 2 -13.16 -25.65 1.17
CA GLN A 2 -14.11 -24.61 1.64
C GLN A 2 -13.47 -23.52 2.53
N PHE A 3 -12.46 -23.84 3.34
CA PHE A 3 -11.80 -22.87 4.23
C PHE A 3 -10.99 -21.80 3.47
N THR A 4 -10.35 -22.15 2.36
CA THR A 4 -9.58 -21.23 1.52
C THR A 4 -10.47 -20.24 0.78
N GLN A 5 -11.70 -20.65 0.43
CA GLN A 5 -12.70 -19.77 -0.16
C GLN A 5 -13.34 -18.84 0.88
N LEU A 6 -13.51 -19.31 2.13
CA LEU A 6 -13.94 -18.47 3.24
C LEU A 6 -12.89 -17.40 3.56
N TYR A 7 -11.61 -17.79 3.70
CA TYR A 7 -10.52 -16.86 3.95
C TYR A 7 -10.42 -15.76 2.87
N ARG A 8 -10.67 -16.09 1.60
CA ARG A 8 -10.67 -15.15 0.47
C ARG A 8 -11.86 -14.17 0.46
N LYS A 9 -13.05 -14.59 0.95
CA LYS A 9 -14.24 -13.73 1.09
C LYS A 9 -14.21 -12.82 2.33
N TYR A 10 -13.60 -13.28 3.41
CA TYR A 10 -13.49 -12.50 4.64
C TYR A 10 -12.36 -11.46 4.54
N ASN A 11 -11.23 -11.77 3.90
CA ASN A 11 -10.14 -10.79 3.78
C ASN A 11 -10.55 -9.52 3.01
N THR A 12 -11.50 -9.60 2.08
CA THR A 12 -11.95 -8.48 1.24
C THR A 12 -13.00 -7.59 1.89
N PHE A 13 -13.95 -8.16 2.63
CA PHE A 13 -14.93 -7.38 3.38
C PHE A 13 -14.23 -6.56 4.48
N TYR A 14 -13.23 -7.14 5.12
CA TYR A 14 -12.48 -6.51 6.20
C TYR A 14 -11.41 -5.54 5.70
N ALA A 15 -10.74 -5.81 4.56
CA ALA A 15 -9.84 -4.83 3.94
C ALA A 15 -10.57 -3.53 3.57
N CYS A 16 -11.79 -3.64 3.04
CA CYS A 16 -12.64 -2.47 2.78
C CYS A 16 -13.01 -1.74 4.08
N ILE A 17 -13.53 -2.45 5.10
CA ILE A 17 -13.91 -1.84 6.38
C ILE A 17 -12.71 -1.17 7.08
N CYS A 18 -11.53 -1.79 7.07
CA CYS A 18 -10.31 -1.17 7.61
C CYS A 18 -9.88 0.04 6.78
N LEU A 19 -9.98 0.00 5.45
CA LEU A 19 -9.80 1.20 4.62
C LEU A 19 -10.76 2.31 5.05
N LEU A 20 -12.03 1.99 5.35
CA LEU A 20 -13.03 2.99 5.74
C LEU A 20 -12.78 3.58 7.14
N ILE A 21 -12.43 2.74 8.12
CA ILE A 21 -12.07 3.16 9.49
C ILE A 21 -10.76 3.95 9.48
N TYR A 22 -9.83 3.58 8.60
CA TYR A 22 -8.57 4.27 8.48
C TYR A 22 -8.70 5.59 7.71
N LEU A 23 -9.49 5.63 6.63
CA LEU A 23 -9.82 6.86 5.89
C LEU A 23 -10.54 7.88 6.79
N SER A 24 -11.42 7.43 7.67
CA SER A 24 -12.06 8.32 8.66
C SER A 24 -11.05 8.84 9.69
N SER A 25 -10.12 8.00 10.13
CA SER A 25 -9.04 8.38 11.06
C SER A 25 -8.04 9.36 10.44
N LEU A 26 -7.60 9.10 9.20
CA LEU A 26 -6.72 9.94 8.40
C LEU A 26 -7.33 11.33 8.15
N SER A 27 -8.64 11.40 7.98
CA SER A 27 -9.35 12.67 7.76
C SER A 27 -9.39 13.51 9.04
N ARG A 28 -9.42 12.86 10.21
CA ARG A 28 -9.56 13.52 11.51
C ARG A 28 -8.21 13.90 12.14
N TYR A 29 -7.22 13.02 12.13
CA TYR A 29 -6.00 13.15 12.94
C TYR A 29 -4.73 13.55 12.17
N GLY A 30 -4.77 13.60 10.83
CA GLY A 30 -3.59 13.86 9.99
C GLY A 30 -2.99 12.60 9.39
N ARG A 31 -2.10 12.73 8.40
CA ARG A 31 -1.58 11.58 7.64
C ARG A 31 -0.36 10.96 8.32
N LYS A 32 0.57 11.80 8.82
CA LYS A 32 1.78 11.36 9.53
C LYS A 32 1.46 10.67 10.87
N PRO A 33 0.74 11.26 11.84
CA PRO A 33 0.50 10.62 13.13
C PRO A 33 -0.23 9.28 13.00
N VAL A 34 -1.15 9.17 12.05
CA VAL A 34 -1.90 7.94 11.82
C VAL A 34 -1.01 6.85 11.23
N LEU A 35 -0.11 7.17 10.29
CA LEU A 35 0.87 6.21 9.76
C LEU A 35 1.81 5.67 10.86
N PHE A 36 2.37 6.55 11.70
CA PHE A 36 3.28 6.10 12.75
C PHE A 36 2.57 5.39 13.91
N ALA A 37 1.34 5.79 14.25
CA ALA A 37 0.52 5.06 15.22
C ALA A 37 0.20 3.65 14.73
N ALA A 38 -0.15 3.50 13.45
CA ALA A 38 -0.41 2.20 12.85
C ALA A 38 0.86 1.34 12.73
N LEU A 39 2.02 1.93 12.42
CA LEU A 39 3.32 1.24 12.46
C LEU A 39 3.70 0.79 13.88
N ALA A 40 3.51 1.65 14.88
CA ALA A 40 3.78 1.30 16.27
C ALA A 40 2.88 0.15 16.74
N LEU A 41 1.59 0.23 16.44
CA LEU A 41 0.61 -0.80 16.77
C LEU A 41 0.96 -2.14 16.11
N GLN A 42 1.31 -2.11 14.82
CA GLN A 42 1.76 -3.28 14.08
C GLN A 42 3.03 -3.90 14.67
N THR A 43 3.99 -3.07 15.08
CA THR A 43 5.23 -3.53 15.70
C THR A 43 4.93 -4.30 16.99
N VAL A 44 4.07 -3.72 17.86
CA VAL A 44 3.64 -4.37 19.12
C VAL A 44 2.95 -5.70 18.85
N PHE A 45 2.01 -5.76 17.89
CA PHE A 45 1.32 -7.01 17.56
C PHE A 45 2.26 -8.05 16.94
N THR A 46 3.24 -7.63 16.13
CA THR A 46 4.25 -8.53 15.55
C THR A 46 5.13 -9.14 16.64
N PHE A 47 5.54 -8.35 17.64
CA PHE A 47 6.25 -8.88 18.81
C PHE A 47 5.37 -9.82 19.64
N ALA A 48 4.11 -9.45 19.88
CA ALA A 48 3.16 -10.30 20.61
C ALA A 48 2.92 -11.65 19.90
N GLN A 49 3.00 -11.68 18.57
CA GLN A 49 2.85 -12.90 17.76
C GLN A 49 3.93 -13.94 18.08
N VAL A 50 5.15 -13.52 18.45
CA VAL A 50 6.26 -14.43 18.76
C VAL A 50 6.00 -15.20 20.07
N PHE A 51 5.26 -14.59 21.00
CA PHE A 51 4.94 -15.14 22.31
C PHE A 51 3.60 -15.91 22.35
N SER A 52 2.88 -16.01 21.23
CA SER A 52 1.60 -16.73 21.21
C SER A 52 1.81 -18.23 21.45
N GLY A 53 1.30 -18.74 22.58
CA GLY A 53 1.35 -20.17 22.91
C GLY A 53 0.19 -21.00 22.33
N SER A 54 -0.87 -20.34 21.85
CA SER A 54 -2.06 -20.99 21.27
C SER A 54 -2.21 -20.66 19.80
N TRP A 55 -2.61 -21.65 18.99
CA TRP A 55 -2.89 -21.49 17.57
C TRP A 55 -3.97 -20.44 17.28
N ILE A 56 -5.03 -20.38 18.11
CA ILE A 56 -6.12 -19.41 17.94
C ILE A 56 -5.60 -17.99 18.18
N MET A 57 -4.79 -17.80 19.22
CA MET A 57 -4.16 -16.51 19.52
C MET A 57 -3.23 -16.07 18.38
N PHE A 58 -2.45 -17.00 17.83
CA PHE A 58 -1.61 -16.75 16.67
C PHE A 58 -2.43 -16.26 15.47
N LEU A 59 -3.56 -16.92 15.14
CA LEU A 59 -4.43 -16.54 14.03
C LEU A 59 -5.07 -15.16 14.22
N ILE A 60 -5.50 -14.83 15.43
CA ILE A 60 -6.09 -13.51 15.74
C ILE A 60 -5.05 -12.41 15.56
N ILE A 61 -3.83 -12.61 16.08
CA ILE A 61 -2.75 -11.62 15.95
C ILE A 61 -2.31 -11.50 14.48
N LEU A 62 -2.20 -12.62 13.77
CA LEU A 62 -1.88 -12.63 12.34
C LEU A 62 -2.91 -11.84 11.52
N PHE A 63 -4.19 -11.99 11.86
CA PHE A 63 -5.27 -11.23 11.23
C PHE A 63 -5.12 -9.72 11.47
N ILE A 64 -4.87 -9.30 12.71
CA ILE A 64 -4.65 -7.89 13.06
C ILE A 64 -3.41 -7.33 12.35
N ASN A 65 -2.32 -8.10 12.29
CA ASN A 65 -1.10 -7.69 11.58
C ASN A 65 -1.34 -7.52 10.07
N GLY A 66 -2.14 -8.40 9.45
CA GLY A 66 -2.53 -8.27 8.05
C GLY A 66 -3.33 -7.00 7.77
N LEU A 67 -4.26 -6.65 8.67
CA LEU A 67 -5.01 -5.40 8.58
C LEU A 67 -4.10 -4.17 8.73
N GLY A 68 -3.15 -4.21 9.67
CA GLY A 68 -2.15 -3.16 9.87
C GLY A 68 -1.26 -2.95 8.64
N GLN A 69 -0.80 -4.03 7.99
CA GLN A 69 0.03 -3.96 6.78
C GLN A 69 -0.67 -3.19 5.65
N MET A 70 -1.91 -3.58 5.33
CA MET A 70 -2.67 -2.94 4.25
C MET A 70 -2.96 -1.48 4.56
N SER A 71 -3.28 -1.18 5.82
CA SER A 71 -3.50 0.18 6.30
C SER A 71 -2.26 1.06 6.13
N ASN A 72 -1.09 0.55 6.53
CA ASN A 72 0.19 1.26 6.41
C ASN A 72 0.58 1.50 4.95
N PHE A 73 0.36 0.52 4.08
CA PHE A 73 0.61 0.66 2.65
C PHE A 73 -0.21 1.79 2.03
N VAL A 74 -1.52 1.83 2.29
CA VAL A 74 -2.40 2.90 1.79
C VAL A 74 -2.00 4.25 2.36
N ALA A 75 -1.66 4.31 3.64
CA ALA A 75 -1.21 5.53 4.30
C ALA A 75 0.05 6.13 3.66
N ALA A 76 1.05 5.28 3.42
CA ALA A 76 2.32 5.69 2.83
C ALA A 76 2.15 6.17 1.38
N LEU A 77 1.28 5.49 0.62
CA LEU A 77 0.91 5.92 -0.73
C LEU A 77 0.21 7.27 -0.73
N VAL A 78 -0.80 7.46 0.12
CA VAL A 78 -1.55 8.72 0.21
C VAL A 78 -0.63 9.87 0.62
N LEU A 79 0.11 9.71 1.72
CA LEU A 79 1.04 10.72 2.23
C LEU A 79 2.06 11.13 1.16
N GLY A 80 2.74 10.17 0.54
CA GLY A 80 3.72 10.48 -0.50
C GLY A 80 3.09 11.11 -1.75
N SER A 81 1.86 10.72 -2.11
CA SER A 81 1.15 11.30 -3.26
C SER A 81 0.60 12.71 -3.00
N GLU A 82 0.42 13.09 -1.73
CA GLU A 82 0.01 14.43 -1.30
C GLU A 82 1.22 15.37 -1.15
N VAL A 83 2.37 14.84 -0.73
CA VAL A 83 3.64 15.60 -0.61
C VAL A 83 4.29 15.83 -1.97
N LEU A 84 4.27 14.84 -2.87
CA LEU A 84 4.91 14.92 -4.17
C LEU A 84 3.97 15.47 -5.25
N THR A 85 4.51 16.26 -6.18
CA THR A 85 3.76 16.88 -7.28
C THR A 85 4.31 16.48 -8.64
N GLY A 86 3.44 16.49 -9.68
CA GLY A 86 3.82 16.30 -11.07
C GLY A 86 4.35 14.91 -11.41
N LYS A 87 5.43 14.83 -12.21
CA LYS A 87 6.03 13.59 -12.67
C LYS A 87 6.63 12.75 -11.53
N VAL A 88 7.15 13.41 -10.49
CA VAL A 88 7.76 12.74 -9.32
C VAL A 88 6.72 11.97 -8.51
N ARG A 89 5.47 12.47 -8.46
CA ARG A 89 4.35 11.74 -7.85
C ARG A 89 4.10 10.41 -8.55
N VAL A 90 4.08 10.41 -9.89
CA VAL A 90 3.88 9.18 -10.68
C VAL A 90 5.03 8.22 -10.44
N LEU A 91 6.28 8.70 -10.47
CA LEU A 91 7.46 7.89 -10.16
C LEU A 91 7.37 7.24 -8.78
N TYR A 92 7.06 8.01 -7.74
CA TYR A 92 6.94 7.50 -6.38
C TYR A 92 5.82 6.45 -6.25
N SER A 93 4.61 6.78 -6.72
CA SER A 93 3.45 5.90 -6.55
C SER A 93 3.51 4.62 -7.40
N SER A 94 4.19 4.64 -8.55
CA SER A 94 4.27 3.46 -9.44
C SER A 94 5.55 2.66 -9.29
N LEU A 95 6.69 3.32 -9.11
CA LEU A 95 7.99 2.67 -9.04
C LEU A 95 8.51 2.64 -7.60
N GLY A 96 8.52 3.78 -6.91
CA GLY A 96 9.11 3.90 -5.57
C GLY A 96 8.51 2.95 -4.54
N THR A 97 7.19 2.97 -4.37
CA THR A 97 6.51 2.11 -3.40
C THR A 97 6.58 0.63 -3.80
N CYS A 98 6.43 0.32 -5.08
CA CYS A 98 6.46 -1.05 -5.60
C CYS A 98 7.86 -1.68 -5.50
N LEU A 99 8.92 -0.92 -5.81
CA LEU A 99 10.29 -1.38 -5.63
C LEU A 99 10.62 -1.63 -4.15
N GLY A 100 10.13 -0.78 -3.24
CA GLY A 100 10.27 -1.03 -1.80
C GLY A 100 9.66 -2.37 -1.39
N PHE A 101 8.49 -2.72 -1.95
CA PHE A 101 7.87 -4.03 -1.75
C PHE A 101 8.71 -5.17 -2.34
N ALA A 102 9.18 -5.06 -3.58
CA ALA A 102 10.05 -6.08 -4.21
C ALA A 102 11.32 -6.33 -3.40
N ILE A 103 11.99 -5.26 -2.95
CA ILE A 103 13.22 -5.36 -2.13
C ILE A 103 12.91 -6.09 -0.81
N GLY A 104 11.82 -5.74 -0.14
CA GLY A 104 11.38 -6.43 1.07
C GLY A 104 11.08 -7.91 0.81
N TYR A 105 10.41 -8.20 -0.32
CA TYR A 105 10.07 -9.56 -0.72
C TYR A 105 11.29 -10.39 -1.13
N MET A 106 12.37 -9.77 -1.64
CA MET A 106 13.67 -10.43 -1.89
C MET A 106 14.43 -10.73 -0.59
N ILE A 107 14.40 -9.81 0.38
CA ILE A 107 15.09 -9.97 1.66
C ILE A 107 14.44 -11.10 2.48
N LEU A 108 13.12 -11.28 2.40
CA LEU A 108 12.38 -12.29 3.14
C LEU A 108 12.91 -13.73 2.97
N PRO A 109 12.99 -14.31 1.76
CA PRO A 109 13.51 -15.67 1.56
C PRO A 109 15.01 -15.76 1.90
N LEU A 110 15.77 -14.67 1.74
CA LEU A 110 17.18 -14.62 2.12
C LEU A 110 17.33 -14.78 3.64
N LEU A 111 16.58 -14.00 4.43
CA LEU A 111 16.55 -14.11 5.88
C LEU A 111 16.01 -15.46 6.34
N ALA A 112 14.98 -15.97 5.66
CA ALA A 112 14.38 -17.27 5.99
C ALA A 112 15.32 -18.45 5.68
N TYR A 113 16.28 -18.29 4.77
CA TYR A 113 17.33 -19.27 4.52
C TYR A 113 18.33 -19.34 5.68
N PHE A 114 18.73 -18.19 6.23
CA PHE A 114 19.65 -18.12 7.38
C PHE A 114 18.96 -18.43 8.72
N LEU A 115 17.73 -17.96 8.91
CA LEU A 115 16.94 -18.12 10.14
C LEU A 115 15.80 -19.09 9.88
N ARG A 116 16.06 -20.38 10.16
CA ARG A 116 15.06 -21.45 9.98
C ARG A 116 13.94 -21.42 11.02
N ASP A 117 14.19 -20.83 12.20
CA ASP A 117 13.17 -20.68 13.23
C ASP A 117 12.21 -19.53 12.89
N TRP A 118 10.92 -19.84 12.79
CA TRP A 118 9.88 -18.85 12.47
C TRP A 118 9.80 -17.69 13.47
N LYS A 119 10.14 -17.95 14.74
CA LYS A 119 10.21 -16.93 15.81
C LYS A 119 11.36 -15.97 15.58
N SER A 120 12.55 -16.50 15.33
CA SER A 120 13.75 -15.72 15.02
C SER A 120 13.58 -14.92 13.74
N LEU A 121 12.94 -15.51 12.72
CA LEU A 121 12.60 -14.83 11.48
C LEU A 121 11.62 -13.67 11.73
N SER A 122 10.58 -13.90 12.52
CA SER A 122 9.59 -12.86 12.86
C SER A 122 10.20 -11.70 13.67
N LEU A 123 11.15 -12.01 14.57
CA LEU A 123 11.93 -10.99 15.28
C LEU A 123 12.88 -10.23 14.34
N ALA A 124 13.54 -10.91 13.42
CA ALA A 124 14.40 -10.26 12.44
C ALA A 124 13.62 -9.32 11.53
N LEU A 125 12.39 -9.70 11.15
CA LEU A 125 11.48 -8.88 10.34
C LEU A 125 10.87 -7.71 11.10
N SER A 126 10.80 -7.76 12.44
CA SER A 126 10.34 -6.63 13.26
C SER A 126 11.43 -5.58 13.51
N LEU A 127 12.71 -5.90 13.32
CA LEU A 127 13.81 -4.94 13.45
C LEU A 127 13.69 -3.74 12.49
N PRO A 128 13.42 -3.92 11.18
CA PRO A 128 13.12 -2.80 10.29
C PRO A 128 11.95 -1.93 10.77
N CYS A 129 10.94 -2.51 11.43
CA CYS A 129 9.80 -1.76 11.95
C CYS A 129 10.23 -0.71 13.00
N VAL A 130 11.19 -1.07 13.86
CA VAL A 130 11.77 -0.15 14.86
C VAL A 130 12.64 0.92 14.20
N ALA A 131 13.32 0.58 13.10
CA ALA A 131 14.12 1.53 12.34
C ALA A 131 13.29 2.66 11.70
N TYR A 132 11.96 2.54 11.61
CA TYR A 132 11.10 3.63 11.15
C TYR A 132 10.90 4.75 12.17
N VAL A 133 11.13 4.52 13.47
CA VAL A 133 10.95 5.55 14.53
C VAL A 133 11.70 6.85 14.23
N PRO A 134 13.00 6.87 13.88
CA PRO A 134 13.72 8.10 13.56
C PRO A 134 13.17 8.84 12.33
N PHE A 135 12.48 8.15 11.41
CA PHE A 135 11.84 8.81 10.26
C PHE A 135 10.70 9.75 10.66
N TRP A 136 10.20 9.69 11.91
CA TRP A 136 9.24 10.66 12.43
C TRP A 136 9.76 12.09 12.32
N TRP A 137 11.04 12.33 12.61
CA TRP A 137 11.61 13.69 12.53
C TRP A 137 11.90 14.12 11.10
N LEU A 138 12.15 13.19 10.20
CA LEU A 138 12.49 13.49 8.81
C LEU A 138 11.26 13.77 7.94
N MET A 139 10.13 13.09 8.19
CA MET A 139 8.94 13.23 7.35
C MET A 139 8.08 14.45 7.72
N PRO A 140 7.82 15.37 6.77
CA PRO A 140 6.85 16.44 6.97
C PRO A 140 5.41 15.90 6.89
N GLU A 141 4.46 16.63 7.49
CA GLU A 141 3.03 16.37 7.32
C GLU A 141 2.59 16.76 5.89
N SER A 142 1.45 16.23 5.44
CA SER A 142 0.86 16.60 4.15
C SER A 142 0.51 18.11 4.07
N PRO A 143 1.10 18.88 3.15
CA PRO A 143 0.78 20.30 2.99
C PRO A 143 -0.69 20.52 2.61
N ARG A 144 -1.28 19.60 1.83
CA ARG A 144 -2.70 19.66 1.44
C ARG A 144 -3.64 19.47 2.62
N TRP A 145 -3.31 18.54 3.52
CA TRP A 145 -4.10 18.34 4.74
C TRP A 145 -4.00 19.56 5.67
N LEU A 146 -2.80 20.13 5.83
CA LEU A 146 -2.61 21.35 6.64
C LEU A 146 -3.44 22.52 6.11
N LEU A 147 -3.44 22.73 4.79
CA LEU A 147 -4.30 23.73 4.15
C LEU A 147 -5.78 23.46 4.44
N SER A 148 -6.26 22.22 4.27
CA SER A 148 -7.66 21.85 4.54
C SER A 148 -8.11 22.12 5.98
N ARG A 149 -7.18 22.19 6.93
CA ARG A 149 -7.40 22.49 8.34
C ARG A 149 -7.20 23.96 8.70
N GLY A 150 -6.89 24.83 7.74
CA GLY A 150 -6.60 26.25 7.97
C GLY A 150 -5.21 26.53 8.56
N ARG A 151 -4.32 25.54 8.62
CA ARG A 151 -2.94 25.68 9.13
C ARG A 151 -1.99 26.11 8.01
N VAL A 152 -2.20 27.32 7.49
CA VAL A 152 -1.51 27.84 6.30
C VAL A 152 -0.01 28.07 6.56
N GLU A 153 0.36 28.61 7.72
CA GLU A 153 1.76 28.92 8.06
C GLU A 153 2.65 27.67 8.07
N GLU A 154 2.16 26.56 8.63
CA GLU A 154 2.90 25.30 8.67
C GLU A 154 3.03 24.67 7.27
N ALA A 155 1.97 24.74 6.47
CA ALA A 155 2.02 24.28 5.09
C ALA A 155 3.05 25.08 4.28
N GLU A 156 3.11 26.40 4.49
CA GLU A 156 4.06 27.28 3.84
C GLU A 156 5.51 27.00 4.30
N ALA A 157 5.74 26.77 5.59
CA ALA A 157 7.04 26.39 6.12
C ALA A 157 7.60 25.10 5.49
N ILE A 158 6.73 24.09 5.32
CA ILE A 158 7.10 22.83 4.66
C ILE A 158 7.45 23.07 3.19
N ILE A 159 6.63 23.83 2.45
CA ILE A 159 6.88 24.12 1.03
C ILE A 159 8.15 24.95 0.86
N ARG A 160 8.41 25.94 1.74
CA ARG A 160 9.64 26.74 1.72
C ARG A 160 10.87 25.89 2.00
N THR A 161 10.79 24.93 2.91
CA THR A 161 11.89 23.99 3.20
C THR A 161 12.15 23.08 2.01
N ALA A 162 11.09 22.55 1.39
CA ALA A 162 11.20 21.76 0.16
C ALA A 162 11.77 22.58 -1.01
N ALA A 163 11.39 23.85 -1.15
CA ALA A 163 11.91 24.76 -2.17
C ALA A 163 13.40 25.06 -1.96
N LYS A 164 13.84 25.25 -0.71
CA LYS A 164 15.27 25.39 -0.36
C LYS A 164 16.07 24.15 -0.75
N TRP A 165 15.56 22.95 -0.44
CA TRP A 165 16.23 21.68 -0.81
C TRP A 165 16.28 21.48 -2.32
N ASN A 166 15.23 21.87 -3.04
CA ASN A 166 15.17 21.80 -4.50
C ASN A 166 15.86 22.98 -5.20
N LYS A 167 16.46 23.93 -4.46
CA LYS A 167 17.11 25.15 -4.98
C LYS A 167 16.20 26.00 -5.88
N VAL A 168 14.89 26.00 -5.61
CA VAL A 168 13.90 26.81 -6.33
C VAL A 168 13.54 28.04 -5.48
N GLN A 169 13.48 29.22 -6.09
CA GLN A 169 13.01 30.42 -5.41
C GLN A 169 11.50 30.33 -5.16
N ALA A 170 11.11 30.22 -3.90
CA ALA A 170 9.71 30.33 -3.51
C ALA A 170 9.30 31.80 -3.41
N PRO A 171 8.10 32.19 -3.91
CA PRO A 171 7.58 33.54 -3.71
C PRO A 171 7.37 33.84 -2.22
N ARG A 172 7.40 35.13 -1.85
CA ARG A 172 7.32 35.60 -0.44
C ARG A 172 5.98 35.28 0.23
N ILE A 173 4.92 35.12 -0.56
CA ILE A 173 3.60 34.67 -0.11
C ILE A 173 3.15 33.60 -1.12
N ILE A 174 3.09 32.34 -0.66
CA ILE A 174 2.70 31.20 -1.53
C ILE A 174 1.17 31.06 -1.60
N PHE A 175 0.49 31.42 -0.51
CA PHE A 175 -0.97 31.42 -0.40
C PHE A 175 -1.43 32.84 -0.10
N GLU A 176 -1.32 33.72 -1.07
CA GLU A 176 -1.91 35.05 -1.00
C GLU A 176 -3.40 34.84 -1.28
N ASP A 177 -4.26 35.15 -0.30
CA ASP A 177 -5.71 35.22 -0.49
C ASP A 177 -6.50 33.88 -0.59
N CYS A 178 -6.08 32.82 0.12
CA CYS A 178 -7.05 31.80 0.53
C CYS A 178 -7.83 32.33 1.75
N GLY A 179 -8.63 33.37 1.48
CA GLY A 179 -9.43 34.07 2.47
C GLY A 179 -10.15 33.08 3.38
N THR A 180 -9.99 33.32 4.67
CA THR A 180 -10.60 32.63 5.82
C THR A 180 -12.09 32.35 5.63
N GLU A 181 -12.76 33.05 4.71
CA GLU A 181 -14.18 32.91 4.37
C GLU A 181 -14.52 31.82 3.34
N LYS A 182 -13.65 31.49 2.36
CA LYS A 182 -14.01 30.50 1.30
C LYS A 182 -13.76 29.04 1.69
N MET A 183 -12.84 28.78 2.62
CA MET A 183 -12.59 27.42 3.14
C MET A 183 -13.46 27.05 4.34
N GLN A 184 -13.91 28.04 5.13
CA GLN A 184 -14.80 27.76 6.26
C GLN A 184 -16.16 27.21 5.83
N THR A 185 -16.69 27.65 4.68
CA THR A 185 -17.97 27.15 4.13
C THR A 185 -17.92 25.69 3.72
N HIS A 186 -16.76 25.16 3.29
CA HIS A 186 -16.57 23.74 2.96
C HIS A 186 -16.05 22.88 4.12
N SER A 187 -15.58 23.49 5.21
CA SER A 187 -14.94 22.78 6.32
C SER A 187 -15.89 22.06 7.30
N LYS A 188 -17.21 22.29 7.20
CA LYS A 188 -18.23 21.72 8.09
C LYS A 188 -19.01 20.54 7.51
N GLU A 189 -18.79 20.16 6.25
CA GLU A 189 -19.36 18.91 5.74
C GLU A 189 -18.45 17.75 6.14
N HIS A 190 -18.82 17.06 7.22
CA HIS A 190 -18.31 15.74 7.51
C HIS A 190 -18.75 14.79 6.39
N TYR A 191 -17.98 14.74 5.30
CA TYR A 191 -18.19 13.75 4.25
C TYR A 191 -18.02 12.36 4.86
N ASN A 192 -19.14 11.66 5.00
CA ASN A 192 -19.13 10.29 5.46
C ASN A 192 -18.72 9.40 4.29
N VAL A 193 -18.05 8.27 4.54
CA VAL A 193 -17.72 7.34 3.46
C VAL A 193 -19.00 6.85 2.76
N PHE A 194 -20.11 6.79 3.49
CA PHE A 194 -21.41 6.47 2.91
C PHE A 194 -21.93 7.52 1.90
N ASP A 195 -21.46 8.76 1.94
CA ASP A 195 -21.81 9.77 0.93
C ASP A 195 -21.15 9.49 -0.43
N LEU A 196 -20.00 8.78 -0.45
CA LEU A 196 -19.38 8.29 -1.68
C LEU A 196 -20.26 7.27 -2.42
N LEU A 197 -21.09 6.52 -1.68
CA LEU A 197 -22.05 5.57 -2.25
C LEU A 197 -23.39 6.23 -2.60
N ARG A 198 -23.65 7.43 -2.08
CA ARG A 198 -24.89 8.19 -2.28
C ARG A 198 -24.94 8.85 -3.66
N GLN A 199 -23.80 9.31 -4.17
CA GLN A 199 -23.73 9.98 -5.47
C GLN A 199 -23.50 8.97 -6.62
N SER A 200 -24.47 8.88 -7.54
CA SER A 200 -24.50 7.83 -8.58
C SER A 200 -23.27 7.79 -9.51
N SER A 201 -22.72 8.96 -9.88
CA SER A 201 -21.54 9.07 -10.75
C SER A 201 -20.24 8.60 -10.07
N ILE A 202 -20.08 8.91 -8.79
CA ILE A 202 -18.93 8.51 -7.98
C ILE A 202 -19.03 7.03 -7.64
N ARG A 203 -20.24 6.54 -7.33
CA ARG A 203 -20.51 5.13 -7.01
C ARG A 203 -20.02 4.18 -8.09
N ALA A 204 -20.34 4.44 -9.36
CA ALA A 204 -19.91 3.58 -10.46
C ALA A 204 -18.38 3.51 -10.57
N THR A 205 -17.71 4.66 -10.45
CA THR A 205 -16.23 4.73 -10.49
C THR A 205 -15.60 3.99 -9.32
N THR A 206 -16.11 4.18 -8.10
CA THR A 206 -15.63 3.50 -6.89
C THR A 206 -15.84 1.98 -6.99
N LEU A 207 -16.99 1.52 -7.48
CA LEU A 207 -17.26 0.09 -7.66
C LEU A 207 -16.33 -0.55 -8.69
N ILE A 208 -16.07 0.12 -9.82
CA ILE A 208 -15.13 -0.36 -10.84
C ILE A 208 -13.72 -0.46 -10.24
N LEU A 209 -13.26 0.56 -9.51
CA LEU A 209 -11.94 0.55 -8.87
C LEU A 209 -11.83 -0.56 -7.81
N CYS A 210 -12.86 -0.76 -6.99
CA CYS A 210 -12.90 -1.86 -6.02
C CYS A 210 -12.84 -3.22 -6.71
N PHE A 211 -13.55 -3.40 -7.83
CA PHE A 211 -13.54 -4.65 -8.58
C PHE A 211 -12.19 -4.93 -9.24
N VAL A 212 -11.57 -3.92 -9.83
CA VAL A 212 -10.22 -4.03 -10.41
C VAL A 212 -9.20 -4.37 -9.33
N LEU A 213 -9.24 -3.65 -8.20
CA LEU A 213 -8.35 -3.90 -7.06
C LEU A 213 -8.54 -5.32 -6.51
N PHE A 214 -9.79 -5.78 -6.36
CA PHE A 214 -10.11 -7.13 -5.93
C PHE A 214 -9.50 -8.18 -6.85
N THR A 215 -9.72 -8.04 -8.15
CA THR A 215 -9.20 -8.98 -9.16
C THR A 215 -7.67 -9.02 -9.14
N MET A 216 -7.03 -7.86 -8.99
CA MET A 216 -5.57 -7.75 -8.90
C MET A 216 -5.01 -8.42 -7.64
N ILE A 217 -5.60 -8.17 -6.46
CA ILE A 217 -5.19 -8.79 -5.20
C ILE A 217 -5.36 -10.32 -5.27
N VAL A 218 -6.51 -10.79 -5.76
CA VAL A 218 -6.77 -12.22 -5.87
C VAL A 218 -5.80 -12.87 -6.85
N GLY A 219 -5.57 -12.26 -8.02
CA GLY A 219 -4.61 -12.75 -9.00
C GLY A 219 -3.18 -12.83 -8.45
N TYR A 220 -2.72 -11.74 -7.83
CA TYR A 220 -1.39 -11.64 -7.24
C TYR A 220 -1.11 -12.71 -6.18
N TYR A 221 -2.00 -12.84 -5.19
CA TYR A 221 -1.82 -13.84 -4.14
C TYR A 221 -2.02 -15.27 -4.65
N SER A 222 -2.92 -15.50 -5.62
CA SER A 222 -3.09 -16.83 -6.22
C SER A 222 -1.83 -17.29 -6.95
N LEU A 223 -1.22 -16.40 -7.74
CA LEU A 223 0.06 -16.66 -8.40
C LEU A 223 1.17 -16.88 -7.39
N SER A 224 1.32 -15.99 -6.40
CA SER A 224 2.35 -16.10 -5.38
C SER A 224 2.29 -17.44 -4.63
N PHE A 225 1.10 -17.88 -4.21
CA PHE A 225 0.92 -19.18 -3.57
C PHE A 225 1.26 -20.36 -4.49
N ASN A 226 0.91 -20.29 -5.77
CA ASN A 226 1.24 -21.35 -6.72
C ASN A 226 2.74 -21.39 -7.03
N THR A 227 3.40 -20.23 -7.12
CA THR A 227 4.84 -20.18 -7.41
C THR A 227 5.71 -20.81 -6.34
N ALA A 228 5.29 -20.73 -5.07
CA ALA A 228 5.99 -21.40 -3.97
C ALA A 228 6.01 -22.93 -4.09
N GLN A 229 5.14 -23.52 -4.92
CA GLN A 229 5.03 -24.97 -5.14
C GLN A 229 5.74 -25.46 -6.42
N LEU A 230 6.31 -24.56 -7.24
CA LEU A 230 6.87 -24.90 -8.55
C LEU A 230 8.24 -25.61 -8.51
N HIS A 231 9.02 -25.45 -7.43
CA HIS A 231 10.33 -26.12 -7.27
C HIS A 231 10.40 -26.86 -5.94
N GLU A 232 11.29 -27.85 -5.87
CA GLU A 232 11.61 -28.60 -4.65
C GLU A 232 12.06 -27.70 -3.48
N ASN A 233 12.69 -26.55 -3.78
CA ASN A 233 13.14 -25.57 -2.79
C ASN A 233 12.28 -24.29 -2.81
N PRO A 234 11.37 -24.10 -1.84
CA PRO A 234 10.43 -22.97 -1.84
C PRO A 234 11.12 -21.60 -1.70
N TYR A 235 12.30 -21.54 -1.07
CA TYR A 235 13.07 -20.31 -0.92
C TYR A 235 13.56 -19.73 -2.25
N ILE A 236 14.03 -20.61 -3.15
CA ILE A 236 14.56 -20.22 -4.46
C ILE A 236 13.41 -19.74 -5.34
N SER A 237 12.27 -20.45 -5.33
CA SER A 237 11.06 -20.03 -6.05
C SER A 237 10.61 -18.64 -5.62
N CYS A 238 10.51 -18.38 -4.31
CA CYS A 238 10.11 -17.06 -3.80
C CYS A 238 11.11 -15.96 -4.21
N PHE A 239 12.41 -16.26 -4.18
CA PHE A 239 13.43 -15.31 -4.60
C PHE A 239 13.35 -14.98 -6.09
N ILE A 240 13.16 -15.99 -6.95
CA ILE A 240 12.98 -15.79 -8.41
C ILE A 240 11.72 -14.96 -8.67
N SER A 241 10.60 -15.27 -8.01
CA SER A 241 9.37 -14.48 -8.09
C SER A 241 9.60 -13.01 -7.73
N ALA A 242 10.33 -12.74 -6.64
CA ALA A 242 10.64 -11.38 -6.20
C ALA A 242 11.56 -10.63 -7.20
N VAL A 243 12.53 -11.31 -7.80
CA VAL A 243 13.41 -10.73 -8.82
C VAL A 243 12.63 -10.36 -10.08
N VAL A 244 11.65 -11.18 -10.49
CA VAL A 244 10.81 -10.93 -11.67
C VAL A 244 9.87 -9.72 -11.46
N GLU A 245 9.52 -9.37 -10.22
CA GLU A 245 8.71 -8.19 -9.92
C GLU A 245 9.43 -6.87 -10.27
N ILE A 246 10.75 -6.80 -10.12
CA ILE A 246 11.53 -5.57 -10.41
C ILE A 246 11.38 -5.10 -11.88
N PRO A 247 11.71 -5.91 -12.90
CA PRO A 247 11.53 -5.51 -14.29
C PRO A 247 10.04 -5.33 -14.64
N ALA A 248 9.14 -6.06 -13.99
CA ALA A 248 7.70 -5.84 -14.14
C ALA A 248 7.29 -4.44 -13.66
N TYR A 249 7.80 -3.96 -12.52
CA TYR A 249 7.52 -2.61 -12.04
C TYR A 249 8.14 -1.52 -12.92
N ILE A 250 9.37 -1.72 -13.41
CA ILE A 250 10.01 -0.77 -14.34
C ILE A 250 9.20 -0.67 -15.63
N SER A 251 8.77 -1.79 -16.20
CA SER A 251 7.94 -1.78 -17.42
C SER A 251 6.57 -1.13 -17.17
N SER A 252 5.96 -1.36 -16.01
CA SER A 252 4.70 -0.70 -15.63
C SER A 252 4.85 0.83 -15.51
N TRP A 253 5.97 1.31 -14.94
CA TRP A 253 6.27 2.73 -14.86
C TRP A 253 6.48 3.34 -16.25
N MET A 254 7.24 2.67 -17.13
CA MET A 254 7.40 3.10 -18.52
C MET A 254 6.05 3.17 -19.25
N ALA A 255 5.20 2.16 -19.10
CA ALA A 255 3.87 2.14 -19.71
C ALA A 255 3.02 3.34 -19.25
N LEU A 256 3.11 3.73 -17.97
CA LEU A 256 2.42 4.92 -17.44
C LEU A 256 2.97 6.26 -17.95
N LEU A 257 4.19 6.29 -18.47
CA LEU A 257 4.78 7.49 -19.08
C LEU A 257 4.39 7.65 -20.55
N TYR A 258 4.29 6.55 -21.30
CA TYR A 258 4.05 6.59 -22.75
C TYR A 258 2.58 6.39 -23.15
N LEU A 259 1.78 5.68 -22.34
CA LEU A 259 0.40 5.30 -22.66
C LEU A 259 -0.61 6.04 -21.76
N PRO A 260 -1.83 6.31 -22.26
CA PRO A 260 -2.91 6.77 -21.40
C PRO A 260 -3.24 5.70 -20.35
N ARG A 261 -3.49 6.13 -19.12
CA ARG A 261 -3.66 5.24 -17.94
C ARG A 261 -4.65 4.09 -18.16
N ARG A 262 -5.77 4.35 -18.85
CA ARG A 262 -6.78 3.31 -19.13
C ARG A 262 -6.24 2.20 -20.02
N LEU A 263 -5.50 2.56 -21.08
CA LEU A 263 -4.89 1.57 -21.97
C LEU A 263 -3.80 0.78 -21.26
N SER A 264 -2.96 1.45 -20.46
CA SER A 264 -1.92 0.76 -19.68
C SER A 264 -2.51 -0.35 -18.80
N VAL A 265 -3.60 -0.06 -18.07
CA VAL A 265 -4.27 -1.04 -17.20
C VAL A 265 -4.85 -2.19 -18.02
N ILE A 266 -5.58 -1.90 -19.10
CA ILE A 266 -6.19 -2.93 -19.96
C ILE A 266 -5.11 -3.83 -20.56
N LEU A 267 -4.05 -3.26 -21.12
CA LEU A 267 -2.95 -4.02 -21.72
C LEU A 267 -2.28 -4.94 -20.71
N THR A 268 -1.98 -4.44 -19.50
CA THR A 268 -1.35 -5.28 -18.46
C THR A 268 -2.27 -6.40 -17.97
N LEU A 269 -3.58 -6.15 -17.84
CA LEU A 269 -4.54 -7.17 -17.42
C LEU A 269 -4.72 -8.25 -18.48
N VAL A 270 -4.81 -7.88 -19.76
CA VAL A 270 -4.90 -8.84 -20.86
C VAL A 270 -3.61 -9.64 -20.96
N PHE A 271 -2.46 -8.99 -20.89
CA PHE A 271 -1.16 -9.65 -20.93
C PHE A 271 -0.97 -10.65 -19.78
N GLY A 272 -1.46 -10.34 -18.57
CA GLY A 272 -1.43 -11.27 -17.44
C GLY A 272 -2.46 -12.41 -17.55
N ALA A 273 -3.61 -12.18 -18.18
CA ALA A 273 -4.66 -13.18 -18.33
C ALA A 273 -4.33 -14.25 -19.39
N VAL A 274 -3.64 -13.89 -20.47
CA VAL A 274 -3.32 -14.82 -21.58
C VAL A 274 -2.50 -16.04 -21.11
N PRO A 275 -1.38 -15.90 -20.38
CA PRO A 275 -0.61 -17.04 -19.88
C PRO A 275 -1.41 -17.94 -18.93
N LEU A 276 -2.23 -17.34 -18.05
CA LEU A 276 -3.09 -18.09 -17.14
C LEU A 276 -4.12 -18.94 -17.88
N TYR A 277 -4.64 -18.43 -19.00
CA TYR A 277 -5.56 -19.18 -19.85
C TYR A 277 -4.85 -20.29 -20.63
N LEU A 278 -3.64 -20.02 -21.12
CA LEU A 278 -2.81 -21.01 -21.81
C LEU A 278 -2.43 -22.18 -20.90
N ILE A 279 -2.17 -21.95 -19.61
CA ILE A 279 -1.90 -23.02 -18.64
C ILE A 279 -3.09 -23.98 -18.53
N GLN A 280 -4.34 -23.51 -18.63
CA GLN A 280 -5.52 -24.38 -18.61
C GLN A 280 -5.70 -25.22 -19.88
N LEU A 281 -5.08 -24.80 -20.99
CA LEU A 281 -5.14 -25.50 -22.27
C LEU A 281 -4.05 -26.59 -22.41
N VAL A 282 -3.05 -26.60 -21.51
CA VAL A 282 -2.08 -27.69 -21.45
C VAL A 282 -2.78 -28.89 -20.81
N PRO A 283 -3.01 -30.00 -21.53
CA PRO A 283 -3.59 -31.19 -20.94
C PRO A 283 -2.63 -31.74 -19.88
N ASP A 284 -3.18 -32.25 -18.78
CA ASP A 284 -2.44 -32.97 -17.73
C ASP A 284 -1.82 -34.24 -18.34
N GLY A 285 -0.70 -34.06 -19.03
CA GLY A 285 0.14 -35.14 -19.51
C GLY A 285 0.66 -35.85 -18.27
N LYS A 286 0.14 -37.08 -18.04
CA LYS A 286 0.67 -38.02 -17.04
C LYS A 286 2.19 -38.03 -17.11
N ILE A 287 2.84 -37.38 -16.16
CA ILE A 287 4.25 -37.61 -15.88
C ILE A 287 4.26 -38.85 -15.00
N SER A 288 4.40 -40.00 -15.66
CA SER A 288 4.71 -41.31 -15.06
C SER A 288 6.09 -41.30 -14.43
#